data_AF-A0A1C0SX46-F1
#
_entry.id   AF-A0A1C0SX46-F1
#
_cell.length_a   1.000
_cell.length_b   1.000
_cell.length_c   1.000
_cell.angle_alpha   90.00
_cell.angle_beta   90.00
_cell.angle_gamma   90.00
#
_symmetry.space_group_name_H-M   'P 1'
#
loop_
_entity.id
_entity.type
_entity.pdbx_description
1 polymer ?
#
loop_
_entity_poly.entity_id
_entity_poly.type
_entity_poly.pdbx_seq_one_letter_code
_entity_poly.pdbx_strand_id
1 'polypeptide(L)'
;MIKLYPENFDVAIDILFTDSDGAALTVGQVNAVIYDDEDEKVMDFGSITFDPADGKATITIPAMLNVLRADEQSAARTLRVVLSTTNGPVRRTITYIIEREVRLEVMNNTFMTLGAAEVLARDNPRLTAWAAASADTKTAALINAYSHLGRVQLRYTKELAPDATIAEEVIIRPGAWLEYTKDDFLALPAEFRKAIRTAQLIEANEILADNPYESRHRAGVISETVGESSVMLRGGRLELGICHEALRALTGYVYYRVEIGRA
;
A
#
# COMPACT_ATOMS: atom_id res chain seq x y z
N MET A 1 5.87 -19.00 4.08
CA MET A 1 6.27 -17.58 3.95
C MET A 1 6.27 -17.26 2.47
N ILE A 2 5.51 -16.26 2.04
CA ILE A 2 5.43 -15.85 0.63
C ILE A 2 6.74 -15.12 0.29
N LYS A 3 7.32 -15.40 -0.88
CA LYS A 3 8.55 -14.75 -1.34
C LYS A 3 8.21 -13.46 -2.09
N LEU A 4 9.04 -12.45 -1.92
CA LEU A 4 8.94 -11.15 -2.60
C LEU A 4 10.07 -11.00 -3.60
N TYR A 5 9.75 -10.45 -4.76
CA TYR A 5 10.70 -10.19 -5.85
C TYR A 5 10.49 -8.77 -6.40
N PRO A 6 11.56 -8.07 -6.81
CA PRO A 6 11.41 -6.78 -7.49
C PRO A 6 10.79 -6.98 -8.88
N GLU A 7 10.11 -5.95 -9.38
CA GLU A 7 9.64 -5.88 -10.75
C GLU A 7 10.80 -6.01 -11.75
N ASN A 8 10.49 -6.48 -12.97
CA ASN A 8 11.47 -6.68 -14.04
C ASN A 8 12.63 -7.64 -13.68
N PHE A 9 12.40 -8.56 -12.74
CA PHE A 9 13.40 -9.55 -12.33
C PHE A 9 13.01 -10.97 -12.75
N ASP A 10 14.01 -11.78 -13.10
CA ASP A 10 13.81 -13.20 -13.40
C ASP A 10 13.59 -13.98 -12.10
N VAL A 11 12.48 -14.71 -12.01
CA VAL A 11 12.11 -15.47 -10.81
C VAL A 11 12.33 -16.96 -11.08
N ALA A 12 13.36 -17.53 -10.46
CA ALA A 12 13.63 -18.97 -10.50
C ALA A 12 12.97 -19.69 -9.31
N ILE A 13 12.13 -20.69 -9.62
CA ILE A 13 11.38 -21.47 -8.64
C ILE A 13 11.74 -22.95 -8.78
N ASP A 14 12.29 -23.52 -7.71
CA ASP A 14 12.59 -24.94 -7.63
C ASP A 14 11.36 -25.72 -7.16
N ILE A 15 10.90 -26.66 -8.00
CA ILE A 15 9.83 -27.61 -7.72
C ILE A 15 10.45 -28.94 -7.33
N LEU A 16 10.35 -29.31 -6.06
CA LEU A 16 10.86 -30.58 -5.57
C LEU A 16 9.96 -31.75 -6.00
N PHE A 17 10.57 -32.85 -6.44
CA PHE A 17 9.88 -34.09 -6.78
C PHE A 17 9.70 -34.96 -5.54
N THR A 18 9.02 -34.42 -4.53
CA THR A 18 8.68 -35.13 -3.31
C THR A 18 7.18 -35.14 -3.08
N ASP A 19 6.68 -36.17 -2.40
CA ASP A 19 5.29 -36.27 -1.97
C ASP A 19 5.04 -35.50 -0.66
N SER A 20 3.80 -35.46 -0.17
CA SER A 20 3.42 -34.89 1.13
C SER A 20 4.21 -35.48 2.29
N ASP A 21 4.64 -36.74 2.17
CA ASP A 21 5.41 -37.46 3.19
C ASP A 21 6.93 -37.33 2.99
N GLY A 22 7.38 -36.51 2.02
CA GLY A 22 8.79 -36.30 1.71
C GLY A 22 9.47 -37.41 0.90
N ALA A 23 8.72 -38.45 0.52
CA ALA A 23 9.21 -39.51 -0.36
C ALA A 23 9.46 -39.00 -1.78
N ALA A 24 10.49 -39.50 -2.46
CA ALA A 24 10.80 -39.11 -3.84
C ALA A 24 9.73 -39.60 -4.83
N LEU A 25 9.35 -38.74 -5.76
CA LEU A 25 8.40 -39.03 -6.84
C LEU A 25 9.13 -39.26 -8.16
N THR A 26 8.73 -40.29 -8.89
CA THR A 26 9.13 -40.46 -10.29
C THR A 26 8.22 -39.63 -11.19
N VAL A 27 8.74 -38.49 -11.65
CA VAL A 27 8.00 -37.55 -12.50
C VAL A 27 8.36 -37.80 -13.97
N GLY A 28 7.34 -38.01 -14.81
CA GLY A 28 7.50 -38.20 -16.25
C GLY A 28 7.31 -36.93 -17.07
N GLN A 29 6.56 -35.96 -16.55
CA GLN A 29 6.32 -34.67 -17.21
C GLN A 29 6.02 -33.60 -16.15
N VAL A 30 6.52 -32.39 -16.37
CA VAL A 30 6.22 -31.20 -15.57
C VAL A 30 5.55 -30.19 -16.49
N ASN A 31 4.31 -29.83 -16.20
CA ASN A 31 3.61 -28.74 -16.90
C ASN A 31 3.40 -27.57 -15.96
N ALA A 32 3.62 -26.34 -16.43
CA ALA A 32 3.54 -25.15 -15.60
C ALA A 32 2.78 -24.02 -16.28
N VAL A 33 1.90 -23.38 -15.52
CA VAL A 33 1.10 -22.23 -15.98
C VAL A 33 1.14 -21.15 -14.90
N ILE A 34 1.40 -19.91 -15.30
CA ILE A 34 1.40 -18.75 -14.41
C ILE A 34 0.10 -17.96 -14.57
N TYR A 35 -0.47 -17.60 -13.42
CA TYR A 35 -1.67 -16.80 -13.29
C TYR A 35 -1.35 -15.49 -12.56
N ASP A 36 -2.13 -14.45 -12.84
CA ASP A 36 -2.07 -13.19 -12.11
C ASP A 36 -2.90 -13.24 -10.82
N ASP A 37 -3.03 -12.07 -10.18
CA ASP A 37 -3.75 -11.85 -8.94
C ASP A 37 -5.28 -11.92 -9.09
N GLU A 38 -5.79 -11.85 -10.32
CA GLU A 38 -7.22 -12.03 -10.64
C GLU A 38 -7.54 -13.46 -11.12
N ASP A 39 -6.56 -14.37 -11.00
CA ASP A 39 -6.59 -15.74 -11.52
C ASP A 39 -6.73 -15.84 -13.05
N GLU A 40 -6.33 -14.79 -13.78
CA GLU A 40 -6.22 -14.82 -15.23
C GLU A 40 -4.91 -15.47 -15.66
N LYS A 41 -4.96 -16.27 -16.73
CA LYS A 41 -3.78 -16.96 -17.25
C LYS A 41 -2.86 -15.96 -17.96
N VAL A 42 -1.70 -15.70 -17.37
CA VAL A 42 -0.66 -14.83 -17.94
C VAL A 42 0.12 -15.58 -19.02
N MET A 43 0.61 -16.78 -18.71
CA MET A 43 1.39 -17.58 -19.65
C MET A 43 1.32 -19.08 -19.34
N ASP A 44 1.32 -19.89 -20.40
CA ASP A 44 1.46 -21.34 -20.32
C ASP A 44 2.88 -21.71 -20.77
N PHE A 45 3.69 -22.23 -19.86
CA PHE A 45 5.04 -22.69 -20.18
C PHE A 45 5.03 -24.07 -20.83
N GLY A 46 3.88 -24.75 -20.86
CA GLY A 46 3.75 -26.10 -21.38
C GLY A 46 4.65 -27.07 -20.61
N SER A 47 5.25 -28.00 -21.35
CA SER A 47 6.14 -29.01 -20.78
C SER A 47 7.54 -28.45 -20.52
N ILE A 48 7.92 -28.44 -19.26
CA ILE A 48 9.23 -28.03 -18.79
C ILE A 48 10.21 -29.18 -18.95
N THR A 49 11.37 -28.90 -19.54
CA THR A 49 12.50 -29.84 -19.58
C THR A 49 13.18 -29.86 -18.22
N PHE A 50 13.44 -31.06 -17.68
CA PHE A 50 14.12 -31.26 -16.40
C PHE A 50 14.99 -32.53 -16.46
N ASP A 51 15.98 -32.62 -15.57
CA ASP A 51 16.69 -33.87 -15.33
C ASP A 51 16.02 -34.61 -14.17
N PRO A 52 15.44 -35.81 -14.38
CA PRO A 52 14.85 -36.59 -13.30
C PRO A 52 15.87 -36.97 -12.20
N ALA A 53 17.18 -36.98 -12.48
CA ALA A 53 18.22 -37.29 -11.50
C ALA A 53 18.41 -36.16 -10.45
N ASP A 54 18.06 -34.91 -10.78
CA ASP A 54 18.23 -33.76 -9.89
C ASP A 54 17.20 -33.73 -8.75
N GLY A 55 16.13 -34.52 -8.84
CA GLY A 55 15.05 -34.55 -7.85
C GLY A 55 14.23 -33.26 -7.77
N LYS A 56 14.44 -32.34 -8.72
CA LYS A 56 13.71 -31.07 -8.83
C LYS A 56 13.62 -30.60 -10.28
N ALA A 57 12.63 -29.76 -10.57
CA ALA A 57 12.59 -28.94 -11.77
C ALA A 57 12.70 -27.46 -11.39
N THR A 58 13.61 -26.72 -12.03
CA THR A 58 13.68 -25.26 -11.87
C THR A 58 12.89 -24.60 -12.99
N ILE A 59 11.89 -23.81 -12.63
CA ILE A 59 11.08 -23.02 -13.57
C ILE A 59 11.51 -21.57 -13.44
N THR A 60 12.00 -20.99 -14.54
CA THR A 60 12.39 -19.59 -14.60
C THR A 60 11.28 -18.77 -15.25
N ILE A 61 10.70 -17.87 -14.47
CA ILE A 61 9.69 -16.91 -14.94
C ILE A 61 10.45 -15.65 -15.38
N PRO A 62 10.44 -15.30 -16.67
CA PRO A 62 11.22 -14.18 -17.19
C PRO A 62 10.68 -12.83 -16.69
N ALA A 63 11.59 -11.86 -16.56
CA ALA A 63 11.33 -10.49 -16.14
C ALA A 63 10.14 -9.82 -16.85
N MET A 64 9.95 -10.11 -18.14
CA MET A 64 8.85 -9.55 -18.95
C MET A 64 7.45 -9.94 -18.47
N LEU A 65 7.32 -11.03 -17.69
CA LEU A 65 6.06 -11.45 -17.08
C LEU A 65 5.90 -10.92 -15.64
N ASN A 66 6.98 -10.37 -15.08
CA ASN A 66 7.03 -9.80 -13.74
C ASN A 66 6.99 -8.27 -13.79
N VAL A 67 6.11 -7.74 -14.64
CA VAL A 67 5.86 -6.31 -14.79
C VAL A 67 4.57 -5.95 -14.07
N LEU A 68 4.59 -4.86 -13.32
CA LEU A 68 3.43 -4.31 -12.63
C LEU A 68 2.68 -3.34 -13.53
N ARG A 69 1.34 -3.24 -13.38
CA ARG A 69 0.55 -2.23 -14.07
C ARG A 69 0.95 -0.82 -13.56
N ALA A 70 0.60 0.22 -14.32
CA ALA A 70 1.07 1.59 -14.06
C ALA A 70 0.65 2.12 -12.67
N ASP A 71 -0.47 1.63 -12.16
CA ASP A 71 -1.10 1.95 -10.88
C ASP A 71 -0.81 0.92 -9.77
N GLU A 72 -0.14 -0.19 -10.09
CA GLU A 72 0.16 -1.25 -9.14
C GLU A 72 1.52 -1.05 -8.47
N GLN A 73 1.52 -1.13 -7.13
CA GLN A 73 2.73 -1.12 -6.30
C GLN A 73 3.24 -2.52 -5.99
N SER A 74 2.33 -3.49 -6.02
CA SER A 74 2.62 -4.90 -5.85
C SER A 74 1.53 -5.74 -6.50
N ALA A 75 1.89 -6.87 -7.09
CA ALA A 75 0.93 -7.84 -7.62
C ALA A 75 1.37 -9.25 -7.26
N ALA A 76 0.41 -10.14 -7.03
CA ALA A 76 0.70 -11.55 -6.83
C ALA A 76 0.83 -12.27 -8.18
N ARG A 77 1.68 -13.30 -8.21
CA ARG A 77 1.72 -14.27 -9.29
C ARG A 77 1.63 -15.66 -8.71
N THR A 78 0.79 -16.48 -9.31
CA THR A 78 0.57 -17.86 -8.88
C THR A 78 1.02 -18.82 -9.96
N LEU A 79 2.08 -19.56 -9.68
CA LEU A 79 2.57 -20.66 -10.51
C LEU A 79 1.82 -21.94 -10.13
N ARG A 80 1.03 -22.47 -11.05
CA ARG A 80 0.37 -23.77 -10.93
C ARG A 80 1.16 -24.80 -11.74
N VAL A 81 1.68 -25.80 -11.06
CA VAL A 81 2.49 -26.87 -11.65
C VAL A 81 1.76 -28.21 -11.52
N VAL A 82 1.72 -28.97 -12.61
CA VAL A 82 1.20 -30.33 -12.65
C VAL A 82 2.35 -31.27 -12.95
N LEU A 83 2.65 -32.16 -11.99
CA LEU A 83 3.63 -33.22 -12.12
C LEU A 83 2.88 -34.51 -12.52
N SER A 84 3.12 -35.00 -13.73
CA SER A 84 2.58 -36.29 -14.17
C SER A 84 3.45 -37.41 -13.60
N THR A 85 2.90 -38.20 -12.68
CA THR A 85 3.56 -39.39 -12.11
C THR A 85 2.82 -40.66 -12.51
N THR A 86 3.43 -41.82 -12.28
CA THR A 86 2.78 -43.13 -12.50
C THR A 86 1.55 -43.35 -11.63
N ASN A 87 1.49 -42.69 -10.46
CA ASN A 87 0.41 -42.85 -9.48
C ASN A 87 -0.71 -41.80 -9.66
N GLY A 88 -0.61 -40.96 -10.70
CA GLY A 88 -1.54 -39.88 -10.98
C GLY A 88 -0.88 -38.50 -10.96
N PRO A 89 -1.60 -37.45 -11.41
CA PRO A 89 -1.07 -36.10 -11.44
C PRO A 89 -1.00 -35.48 -10.04
N VAL A 90 0.16 -34.95 -9.66
CA VAL A 90 0.36 -34.19 -8.42
C VAL A 90 0.36 -32.70 -8.77
N ARG A 91 -0.48 -31.91 -8.10
CA ARG A 91 -0.58 -30.45 -8.32
C ARG A 91 0.18 -29.70 -7.24
N ARG A 92 0.97 -28.71 -7.64
CA ARG A 92 1.68 -27.78 -6.75
C ARG A 92 1.28 -26.36 -7.11
N THR A 93 1.02 -25.55 -6.09
CA THR A 93 0.69 -24.14 -6.22
C THR A 93 1.72 -23.34 -5.44
N ILE A 94 2.39 -22.41 -6.12
CA ILE A 94 3.38 -21.53 -5.51
C ILE A 94 2.99 -20.09 -5.82
N THR A 95 2.84 -19.28 -4.78
CA THR A 95 2.52 -17.86 -4.93
C THR A 95 3.70 -17.03 -4.47
N TYR A 96 4.04 -16.01 -5.25
CA TYR A 96 5.01 -14.98 -4.91
C TYR A 96 4.44 -13.60 -5.21
N ILE A 97 5.04 -12.57 -4.60
CA ILE A 97 4.63 -11.18 -4.81
C ILE A 97 5.73 -10.48 -5.59
N ILE A 98 5.34 -9.72 -6.61
CA ILE A 98 6.17 -8.75 -7.30
C ILE A 98 5.92 -7.40 -6.63
N GLU A 99 6.97 -6.67 -6.32
CA GLU A 99 6.87 -5.29 -5.81
C GLU A 99 7.67 -4.34 -6.68
N ARG A 100 7.19 -3.10 -6.81
CA ARG A 100 7.98 -2.03 -7.42
C ARG A 100 9.28 -1.83 -6.66
N GLU A 101 10.35 -1.56 -7.39
CA GLU A 101 11.65 -1.18 -6.79
C GLU A 101 11.50 0.07 -5.92
N VAL A 102 10.62 1.00 -6.34
CA VAL A 102 10.28 2.20 -5.58
C VAL A 102 8.83 2.12 -5.11
N ARG A 103 8.62 1.67 -3.86
CA ARG A 103 7.28 1.60 -3.24
C ARG A 103 6.68 2.96 -2.90
N LEU A 104 7.47 4.04 -2.88
CA LEU A 104 7.00 5.40 -2.56
C LEU A 104 7.25 6.33 -3.73
N GLU A 105 6.19 6.71 -4.41
CA GLU A 105 6.21 7.65 -5.52
C GLU A 105 5.37 8.87 -5.16
N VAL A 106 6.04 10.02 -5.12
CA VAL A 106 5.42 11.29 -4.74
C VAL A 106 4.31 11.64 -5.72
N MET A 107 3.12 11.91 -5.18
CA MET A 107 1.84 12.13 -5.88
C MET A 107 1.16 10.91 -6.48
N ASN A 108 1.79 9.74 -6.49
CA ASN A 108 1.10 8.50 -6.83
C ASN A 108 0.51 7.84 -5.58
N ASN A 109 1.31 7.70 -4.53
CA ASN A 109 0.89 7.02 -3.29
C ASN A 109 1.45 7.65 -2.00
N THR A 110 2.07 8.83 -2.09
CA THR A 110 2.60 9.55 -0.93
C THR A 110 2.80 11.05 -1.24
N PHE A 111 2.78 11.93 -0.23
CA PHE A 111 3.16 13.34 -0.39
C PHE A 111 4.66 13.60 -0.16
N MET A 112 5.40 12.58 0.28
CA MET A 112 6.84 12.68 0.53
C MET A 112 7.58 11.34 0.41
N THR A 113 8.88 11.41 0.20
CA THR A 113 9.77 10.24 0.24
C THR A 113 10.02 9.80 1.68
N LEU A 114 10.45 8.55 1.87
CA LEU A 114 10.82 8.04 3.20
C LEU A 114 11.92 8.89 3.85
N GLY A 115 12.95 9.28 3.08
CA GLY A 115 14.02 10.15 3.60
C GLY A 115 13.52 11.51 4.09
N ALA A 116 12.55 12.12 3.38
CA ALA A 116 11.93 13.36 3.84
C ALA A 116 11.08 13.16 5.10
N ALA A 117 10.40 12.01 5.21
CA ALA A 117 9.64 11.65 6.40
C ALA A 117 10.55 11.46 7.63
N GLU A 118 11.72 10.83 7.47
CA GLU A 118 12.69 10.66 8.56
C GLU A 118 13.29 12.00 9.02
N VAL A 119 13.59 12.90 8.09
CA VAL A 119 14.03 14.27 8.44
C VAL A 119 12.95 15.00 9.22
N LEU A 120 11.70 14.92 8.78
CA LEU A 120 10.58 15.57 9.45
C LEU A 120 10.28 14.93 10.81
N ALA A 121 10.44 13.61 10.94
CA ALA A 121 10.25 12.87 12.18
C ALA A 121 11.29 13.22 13.23
N ARG A 122 12.53 13.53 12.82
CA ARG A 122 13.59 13.97 13.72
C ARG A 122 13.21 15.21 14.54
N ASP A 123 12.43 16.11 13.95
CA ASP A 123 11.97 17.33 14.59
C ASP A 123 10.68 17.13 15.41
N ASN A 124 10.12 15.92 15.44
CA ASN A 124 8.88 15.60 16.14
C ASN A 124 9.06 14.41 17.12
N PRO A 125 9.38 14.68 18.40
CA PRO A 125 9.67 13.63 19.38
C PRO A 125 8.46 12.77 19.77
N ARG A 126 7.23 13.12 19.36
CA ARG A 126 6.00 12.41 19.73
C ARG A 126 5.72 11.18 18.86
N LEU A 127 6.48 11.00 17.78
CA LEU A 127 6.27 9.91 16.81
C LEU A 127 6.95 8.61 17.26
N THR A 128 6.56 8.09 18.43
CA THR A 128 7.19 6.92 19.03
C THR A 128 6.94 5.63 18.26
N ALA A 129 5.72 5.45 17.72
CA ALA A 129 5.37 4.29 16.89
C ALA A 129 6.14 4.33 15.56
N TRP A 130 6.31 5.52 14.98
CA TRP A 130 7.19 5.71 13.82
C TRP A 130 8.62 5.31 14.14
N ALA A 131 9.20 5.79 15.24
CA ALA A 131 10.59 5.48 15.60
C ALA A 131 10.84 3.97 15.82
N ALA A 132 9.84 3.22 16.31
CA ALA A 132 9.93 1.79 16.56
C ALA A 132 9.69 0.91 15.32
N ALA A 133 9.08 1.45 14.27
CA ALA A 133 8.68 0.72 13.08
C ALA A 133 9.85 0.45 12.11
N SER A 134 9.79 -0.68 11.37
CA SER A 134 10.73 -0.98 10.30
C SER A 134 10.49 -0.09 9.07
N ALA A 135 11.47 -0.02 8.16
CA ALA A 135 11.33 0.78 6.94
C ALA A 135 10.14 0.34 6.07
N ASP A 136 9.87 -0.96 6.01
CA ASP A 136 8.76 -1.52 5.23
C ASP A 136 7.40 -1.15 5.82
N THR A 137 7.26 -1.21 7.15
CA THR A 137 5.99 -0.85 7.82
C THR A 137 5.77 0.66 7.79
N LYS A 138 6.83 1.48 7.92
CA LYS A 138 6.78 2.94 7.70
C LYS A 138 6.30 3.28 6.29
N THR A 139 6.81 2.58 5.30
CA THR A 139 6.41 2.75 3.90
C THR A 139 4.93 2.43 3.70
N ALA A 140 4.47 1.28 4.20
CA ALA A 140 3.06 0.92 4.14
C ALA A 140 2.17 1.94 4.89
N ALA A 141 2.61 2.43 6.05
CA ALA A 141 1.88 3.44 6.82
C ALA A 141 1.76 4.77 6.08
N LEU A 142 2.80 5.23 5.38
CA LEU A 142 2.74 6.44 4.54
C LEU A 142 1.74 6.30 3.38
N ILE A 143 1.68 5.13 2.74
CA ILE A 143 0.74 4.84 1.65
C ILE A 143 -0.71 4.87 2.16
N ASN A 144 -0.96 4.24 3.31
CA ASN A 144 -2.28 4.28 3.95
C ASN A 144 -2.66 5.71 4.38
N ALA A 145 -1.73 6.45 4.97
CA ALA A 145 -1.94 7.84 5.37
C ALA A 145 -2.25 8.75 4.17
N TYR A 146 -1.59 8.53 3.02
CA TYR A 146 -1.91 9.24 1.77
C TYR A 146 -3.36 9.00 1.33
N SER A 147 -3.80 7.73 1.38
CA SER A 147 -5.18 7.35 1.04
C SER A 147 -6.22 7.96 1.97
N HIS A 148 -5.93 8.07 3.28
CA HIS A 148 -6.83 8.72 4.24
C HIS A 148 -6.89 10.24 4.00
N LEU A 149 -5.74 10.89 3.83
CA LEU A 149 -5.66 12.32 3.56
C LEU A 149 -6.27 12.71 2.22
N GLY A 150 -6.19 11.85 1.21
CA GLY A 150 -6.79 12.06 -0.10
C GLY A 150 -8.33 12.17 -0.07
N ARG A 151 -8.96 11.76 1.04
CA ARG A 151 -10.41 11.90 1.27
C ARG A 151 -10.79 13.20 1.99
N VAL A 152 -9.81 13.93 2.53
CA VAL A 152 -10.05 15.19 3.22
C VAL A 152 -10.09 16.31 2.19
N GLN A 153 -11.19 17.09 2.22
CA GLN A 153 -11.29 18.29 1.40
C GLN A 153 -10.39 19.39 1.95
N LEU A 154 -9.45 19.84 1.12
CA LEU A 154 -8.46 20.84 1.48
C LEU A 154 -8.65 22.07 0.62
N ARG A 155 -8.23 23.22 1.14
CA ARG A 155 -8.16 24.47 0.42
C ARG A 155 -6.83 25.15 0.68
N TYR A 156 -6.36 25.91 -0.30
CA TYR A 156 -5.24 26.81 -0.11
C TYR A 156 -5.46 28.08 -0.93
N THR A 157 -4.77 29.13 -0.53
CA THR A 157 -4.82 30.41 -1.21
C THR A 157 -3.66 30.49 -2.19
N LYS A 158 -3.96 30.85 -3.44
CA LYS A 158 -2.98 31.11 -4.48
C LYS A 158 -2.93 32.61 -4.77
N GLU A 159 -1.75 33.20 -4.62
CA GLU A 159 -1.52 34.58 -5.05
C GLU A 159 -1.43 34.63 -6.58
N LEU A 160 -2.17 35.55 -7.20
CA LEU A 160 -2.20 35.70 -8.66
C LEU A 160 -0.94 36.39 -9.21
N ALA A 161 -0.25 37.18 -8.38
CA ALA A 161 1.04 37.81 -8.68
C ALA A 161 1.78 38.12 -7.37
N PRO A 162 3.11 38.35 -7.39
CA PRO A 162 3.94 38.57 -6.19
C PRO A 162 3.56 39.78 -5.30
N ASP A 163 2.59 40.59 -5.70
CA ASP A 163 2.05 41.75 -4.96
C ASP A 163 0.51 41.87 -5.09
N ALA A 164 -0.18 40.80 -5.49
CA ALA A 164 -1.62 40.84 -5.72
C ALA A 164 -2.38 40.90 -4.39
N THR A 165 -3.22 41.92 -4.21
CA THR A 165 -4.19 42.01 -3.09
C THR A 165 -5.34 41.02 -3.24
N ILE A 166 -5.44 40.37 -4.39
CA ILE A 166 -6.48 39.41 -4.74
C ILE A 166 -5.83 38.03 -4.75
N ALA A 167 -6.37 37.15 -3.93
CA ALA A 167 -5.92 35.79 -3.82
C ALA A 167 -7.05 34.85 -4.21
N GLU A 168 -6.74 33.87 -5.04
CA GLU A 168 -7.70 32.85 -5.50
C GLU A 168 -7.73 31.72 -4.48
N GLU A 169 -8.93 31.34 -4.02
CA GLU A 169 -9.11 30.16 -3.18
C GLU A 169 -9.22 28.93 -4.08
N VAL A 170 -8.26 28.01 -3.95
CA VAL A 170 -8.27 26.73 -4.66
C VAL A 170 -8.74 25.65 -3.70
N ILE A 171 -9.76 24.88 -4.13
CA ILE A 171 -10.35 23.79 -3.35
C ILE A 171 -9.96 22.46 -3.97
N ILE A 172 -9.25 21.64 -3.22
CA ILE A 172 -8.90 20.27 -3.58
C ILE A 172 -9.97 19.34 -3.01
N ARG A 173 -10.78 18.80 -3.90
CA ARG A 173 -11.86 17.86 -3.55
C ARG A 173 -11.31 16.46 -3.27
N PRO A 174 -12.04 15.63 -2.51
CA PRO A 174 -11.68 14.21 -2.35
C PRO A 174 -11.46 13.55 -3.72
N GLY A 175 -10.35 12.83 -3.87
CA GLY A 175 -9.97 12.17 -5.13
C GLY A 175 -9.28 13.06 -6.18
N ALA A 176 -9.33 14.40 -6.06
CA ALA A 176 -8.67 15.30 -7.00
C ALA A 176 -7.13 15.15 -6.99
N TRP A 177 -6.55 14.62 -5.91
CA TRP A 177 -5.12 14.35 -5.79
C TRP A 177 -4.56 13.41 -6.86
N LEU A 178 -5.41 12.56 -7.45
CA LEU A 178 -5.02 11.65 -8.54
C LEU A 178 -4.69 12.39 -9.85
N GLU A 179 -5.18 13.61 -10.00
CA GLU A 179 -4.94 14.45 -11.19
C GLU A 179 -3.66 15.29 -11.05
N TYR A 180 -3.08 15.37 -9.85
CA TYR A 180 -1.90 16.20 -9.61
C TYR A 180 -0.63 15.44 -9.94
N THR A 181 0.20 16.04 -10.79
CA THR A 181 1.55 15.55 -11.02
C THR A 181 2.50 15.98 -9.89
N LYS A 182 3.70 15.41 -9.87
CA LYS A 182 4.77 15.84 -8.96
C LYS A 182 5.10 17.32 -9.12
N ASP A 183 5.10 17.84 -10.35
CA ASP A 183 5.41 19.24 -10.62
C ASP A 183 4.29 20.17 -10.15
N ASP A 184 3.03 19.76 -10.32
CA ASP A 184 1.88 20.48 -9.75
C ASP A 184 1.99 20.57 -8.23
N PHE A 185 2.33 19.45 -7.59
CA PHE A 185 2.53 19.42 -6.15
C PHE A 185 3.70 20.30 -5.71
N LEU A 186 4.78 20.40 -6.49
CA LEU A 186 5.90 21.27 -6.16
C LEU A 186 5.57 22.77 -6.31
N ALA A 187 4.63 23.11 -7.21
CA ALA A 187 4.14 24.46 -7.43
C ALA A 187 3.18 24.95 -6.32
N LEU A 188 2.67 24.05 -5.46
CA LEU A 188 1.84 24.43 -4.31
C LEU A 188 2.61 25.28 -3.29
N PRO A 189 1.91 26.14 -2.51
CA PRO A 189 2.54 26.97 -1.48
C PRO A 189 3.38 26.14 -0.51
N ALA A 190 4.60 26.62 -0.19
CA ALA A 190 5.54 25.87 0.64
C ALA A 190 4.96 25.49 2.01
N GLU A 191 4.24 26.40 2.66
CA GLU A 191 3.59 26.15 3.94
C GLU A 191 2.47 25.10 3.84
N PHE A 192 1.71 25.11 2.75
CA PHE A 192 0.67 24.09 2.52
C PHE A 192 1.28 22.70 2.30
N ARG A 193 2.35 22.60 1.49
CA ARG A 193 3.09 21.35 1.28
C ARG A 193 3.68 20.82 2.59
N LYS A 194 4.23 21.71 3.42
CA LYS A 194 4.78 21.36 4.74
C LYS A 194 3.67 20.85 5.67
N ALA A 195 2.51 21.50 5.68
CA ALA A 195 1.36 21.08 6.49
C ALA A 195 0.86 19.69 6.08
N ILE A 196 0.68 19.43 4.78
CA ILE A 196 0.25 18.13 4.27
C ILE A 196 1.25 17.03 4.62
N ARG A 197 2.55 17.28 4.41
CA ARG A 197 3.59 16.30 4.77
C ARG A 197 3.57 16.01 6.27
N THR A 198 3.50 17.04 7.10
CA THR A 198 3.39 16.88 8.55
C THR A 198 2.18 16.05 8.94
N ALA A 199 1.02 16.33 8.33
CA ALA A 199 -0.20 15.58 8.57
C ALA A 199 -0.07 14.10 8.15
N GLN A 200 0.56 13.82 7.00
CA GLN A 200 0.77 12.44 6.53
C GLN A 200 1.67 11.65 7.48
N LEU A 201 2.72 12.26 7.99
CA LEU A 201 3.62 11.62 8.95
C LEU A 201 2.92 11.31 10.29
N ILE A 202 2.12 12.26 10.79
CA ILE A 202 1.36 12.08 12.03
C ILE A 202 0.31 10.98 11.87
N GLU A 203 -0.43 10.98 10.75
CA GLU A 203 -1.40 9.93 10.43
C GLU A 203 -0.72 8.56 10.29
N ALA A 204 0.43 8.49 9.62
CA ALA A 204 1.20 7.26 9.51
C ALA A 204 1.65 6.74 10.88
N ASN A 205 2.07 7.61 11.79
CA ASN A 205 2.40 7.23 13.17
C ASN A 205 1.18 6.68 13.92
N GLU A 206 -0.01 7.26 13.75
CA GLU A 206 -1.23 6.75 14.37
C GLU A 206 -1.62 5.36 13.82
N ILE A 207 -1.47 5.15 12.52
CA ILE A 207 -1.69 3.84 11.88
C ILE A 207 -0.74 2.79 12.46
N LEU A 208 0.53 3.14 12.68
CA LEU A 208 1.53 2.26 13.28
C LEU A 208 1.29 1.99 14.77
N ALA A 209 0.68 2.93 15.49
CA ALA A 209 0.41 2.80 16.92
C ALA A 209 -0.72 1.80 17.22
N ASP A 210 -1.55 1.45 16.23
CA ASP A 210 -2.68 0.52 16.32
C ASP A 210 -3.54 0.74 17.58
N ASN A 211 -3.89 2.00 17.86
CA ASN A 211 -4.60 2.35 19.08
C ASN A 211 -6.06 1.82 19.04
N PRO A 212 -6.41 0.82 19.87
CA PRO A 212 -7.72 0.16 19.79
C PRO A 212 -8.88 1.10 20.19
N TYR A 213 -8.62 2.15 20.98
CA TYR A 213 -9.67 3.08 21.41
C TYR A 213 -10.10 4.04 20.30
N GLU A 214 -9.15 4.63 19.58
CA GLU A 214 -9.41 5.47 18.40
C GLU A 214 -9.96 4.65 17.24
N SER A 215 -9.54 3.39 17.10
CA SER A 215 -10.14 2.43 16.16
C SER A 215 -11.61 2.13 16.48
N ARG A 216 -11.95 1.90 17.75
CA ARG A 216 -13.34 1.69 18.21
C ARG A 216 -14.22 2.93 18.05
N HIS A 217 -13.66 4.11 18.29
CA HIS A 217 -14.38 5.37 18.07
C HIS A 217 -14.69 5.57 16.58
N ARG A 218 -13.71 5.33 15.69
CA ARG A 218 -13.90 5.33 14.22
C ARG A 218 -14.90 4.28 13.74
N ALA A 219 -15.00 3.14 14.43
CA ALA A 219 -16.01 2.12 14.17
C ALA A 219 -17.42 2.49 14.68
N GLY A 220 -17.59 3.66 15.31
CA GLY A 220 -18.88 4.12 15.84
C GLY A 220 -19.31 3.41 17.12
N VAL A 221 -18.38 2.78 17.86
CA VAL A 221 -18.69 2.15 19.14
C VAL A 221 -18.86 3.23 20.21
N ILE A 222 -20.12 3.53 20.55
CA ILE A 222 -20.49 4.58 21.51
C ILE A 222 -20.46 4.06 22.96
N SER A 223 -20.72 2.76 23.15
CA SER A 223 -20.63 2.13 24.47
C SER A 223 -20.26 0.66 24.35
N GLU A 224 -19.28 0.24 25.13
CA GLU A 224 -18.93 -1.17 25.30
C GLU A 224 -19.09 -1.53 26.79
N THR A 225 -19.77 -2.65 27.06
CA THR A 225 -19.93 -3.18 28.42
C THR A 225 -19.09 -4.45 28.53
N VAL A 226 -18.06 -4.41 29.35
CA VAL A 226 -17.20 -5.57 29.64
C VAL A 226 -17.45 -5.96 31.10
N GLY A 227 -18.17 -7.06 31.29
CA GLY A 227 -18.63 -7.46 32.63
C GLY A 227 -19.61 -6.43 33.22
N GLU A 228 -19.27 -5.86 34.38
CA GLU A 228 -20.09 -4.86 35.09
C GLU A 228 -19.71 -3.41 34.75
N SER A 229 -18.61 -3.18 34.03
CA SER A 229 -18.10 -1.84 33.73
C SER A 229 -18.52 -1.41 32.32
N SER A 230 -19.29 -0.32 32.23
CA SER A 230 -19.63 0.34 30.96
C SER A 230 -18.68 1.52 30.71
N VAL A 231 -18.04 1.56 29.55
CA VAL A 231 -17.29 2.74 29.09
C VAL A 231 -18.12 3.43 28.02
N MET A 232 -18.52 4.68 28.29
CA MET A 232 -19.19 5.54 27.29
C MET A 232 -18.15 6.40 26.58
N LEU A 233 -18.07 6.25 25.27
CA LEU A 233 -17.29 7.10 24.38
C LEU A 233 -18.21 8.22 23.86
N ARG A 234 -17.78 9.49 23.96
CA ARG A 234 -18.63 10.65 23.60
C ARG A 234 -18.81 10.72 22.08
N GLY A 235 -19.98 10.35 21.58
CA GLY A 235 -20.39 10.59 20.20
C GLY A 235 -20.73 12.07 19.94
N GLY A 236 -20.23 12.63 18.84
CA GLY A 236 -20.68 13.94 18.35
C GLY A 236 -19.68 14.79 17.56
N ARG A 237 -18.43 14.35 17.33
CA ARG A 237 -17.46 15.11 16.53
C ARG A 237 -17.48 14.63 15.07
N LEU A 238 -17.47 15.56 14.11
CA LEU A 238 -17.30 15.24 12.70
C LEU A 238 -15.94 14.55 12.51
N GLU A 239 -15.96 13.28 12.12
CA GLU A 239 -14.75 12.51 11.82
C GLU A 239 -14.49 12.52 10.32
N LEU A 240 -13.34 13.05 9.93
CA LEU A 240 -12.89 13.11 8.53
C LEU A 240 -12.01 11.90 8.15
N GLY A 241 -12.05 10.83 8.94
CA GLY A 241 -11.31 9.60 8.69
C GLY A 241 -9.79 9.68 8.89
N ILE A 242 -9.28 10.74 9.51
CA ILE A 242 -7.88 10.93 9.92
C ILE A 242 -7.79 11.30 11.40
N CYS A 243 -6.64 11.06 12.01
CA CYS A 243 -6.40 11.31 13.42
C CYS A 243 -6.48 12.80 13.76
N HIS A 244 -6.80 13.11 15.03
CA HIS A 244 -6.99 14.50 15.45
C HIS A 244 -5.71 15.34 15.30
N GLU A 245 -4.55 14.75 15.57
CA GLU A 245 -3.27 15.46 15.46
C GLU A 245 -2.94 15.78 13.99
N ALA A 246 -3.27 14.89 13.05
CA ALA A 246 -3.13 15.15 11.62
C ALA A 246 -4.07 16.27 11.16
N LEU A 247 -5.33 16.29 11.62
CA LEU A 247 -6.25 17.42 11.38
C LEU A 247 -5.71 18.74 11.92
N ARG A 248 -5.08 18.70 13.10
CA ARG A 248 -4.48 19.88 13.72
C ARG A 248 -3.31 20.41 12.89
N ALA A 249 -2.51 19.54 12.28
CA ALA A 249 -1.45 19.96 11.35
C ALA A 249 -2.00 20.63 10.08
N LEU A 250 -3.24 20.31 9.69
CA LEU A 250 -3.95 20.90 8.54
C LEU A 250 -4.81 22.12 8.92
N THR A 251 -4.70 22.64 10.13
CA THR A 251 -5.51 23.78 10.59
C THR A 251 -5.36 24.96 9.63
N GLY A 252 -6.50 25.54 9.20
CA GLY A 252 -6.55 26.63 8.23
C GLY A 252 -6.76 26.16 6.78
N TYR A 253 -6.32 24.94 6.46
CA TYR A 253 -6.45 24.34 5.13
C TYR A 253 -7.63 23.38 4.98
N VAL A 254 -8.19 22.85 6.08
CA VAL A 254 -9.40 22.01 6.00
C VAL A 254 -10.61 22.83 5.56
N TYR A 255 -11.34 22.34 4.56
CA TYR A 255 -12.56 22.97 4.07
C TYR A 255 -13.79 22.18 4.53
N TYR A 256 -14.60 22.80 5.40
CA TYR A 256 -15.76 22.13 6.02
C TYR A 256 -17.09 22.36 5.29
N ARG A 257 -17.12 23.20 4.25
CA ARG A 257 -18.37 23.51 3.54
C ARG A 257 -18.62 22.43 2.48
N VAL A 258 -19.60 21.56 2.77
CA VAL A 258 -20.15 20.61 1.80
C VAL A 258 -21.15 21.36 0.93
N GLU A 259 -20.80 21.60 -0.33
CA GLU A 259 -21.76 22.11 -1.31
C GLU A 259 -22.65 20.94 -1.76
N ILE A 260 -23.88 20.88 -1.25
CA ILE A 260 -24.89 19.97 -1.77
C ILE A 260 -25.31 20.52 -3.14
N GLY A 261 -24.72 19.99 -4.20
CA GLY A 261 -25.24 20.19 -5.55
C GLY A 261 -26.66 19.62 -5.61
N ARG A 262 -27.67 20.48 -5.78
CA ARG A 262 -29.00 20.01 -6.19
C ARG A 262 -28.86 19.43 -7.60
N ALA A 263 -29.07 18.13 -7.72
CA ALA A 263 -29.39 17.48 -8.99
C ALA A 263 -30.82 17.86 -9.41
#